data_AF-A0A0R3PX59-F1
#
_entry.id   AF-A0A0R3PX59-F1
#
_cell.length_a   1.000
_cell.length_b   1.000
_cell.length_c   1.000
_cell.angle_alpha   90.00
_cell.angle_beta   90.00
_cell.angle_gamma   90.00
#
_symmetry.space_group_name_H-M   'P 1'
#
loop_
_entity.id
_entity.type
_entity.pdbx_description
1 polymer ?
#
loop_
_entity_poly.entity_id
_entity_poly.type
_entity_poly.pdbx_seq_one_letter_code
_entity_poly.pdbx_strand_id
1 'polypeptide(L)'
;MPVRVCLDDKQFQAALAEAGTKPVVVDFYAEWCGPCKVVAPVFEDLSNKYLTMVFVKVDVEKCEGVSASGVSAMPTFMIFINGLFREKMDTFRGANTTALESLIQKWAGIHSSDVPGQSDITSLIDKKQMECLNGDDATPLAGFLEGENVLRSDCDEQLIISLPFIQPVKVHSIIPSISPYCFGFSPKSVRIFSNLPKTLDFDGASSLEAVQVLEFTEKAQTVLEPEVQQLKYVKFQNVTNIQLFIENNHDGGDVTEIEKLKIFGTPLSGVNMNEFRRCGDYLWW
;
A
#
# COMPACT_ATOMS: atom_id res chain seq x y z
N MET A 1 -7.91 11.07 -15.11
CA MET A 1 -8.58 12.18 -14.37
C MET A 1 -7.87 13.46 -14.74
N PRO A 2 -8.54 14.62 -14.82
CA PRO A 2 -7.86 15.84 -15.22
C PRO A 2 -6.73 16.18 -14.23
N VAL A 3 -5.59 16.60 -14.75
CA VAL A 3 -4.47 17.08 -13.96
C VAL A 3 -4.91 18.28 -13.15
N ARG A 4 -4.74 18.24 -11.82
CA ARG A 4 -5.09 19.36 -10.93
C ARG A 4 -3.99 20.40 -10.98
N VAL A 5 -4.33 21.65 -11.24
CA VAL A 5 -3.38 22.76 -11.15
C VAL A 5 -3.52 23.42 -9.79
N CYS A 6 -2.44 23.47 -9.02
CA CYS A 6 -2.38 24.15 -7.74
C CYS A 6 -1.68 25.51 -7.93
N LEU A 7 -2.37 26.58 -7.54
CA LEU A 7 -1.90 27.96 -7.68
C LEU A 7 -1.40 28.58 -6.37
N ASP A 8 -1.56 27.87 -5.25
CA ASP A 8 -1.08 28.27 -3.94
C ASP A 8 -0.78 27.03 -3.07
N ASP A 9 -0.08 27.23 -1.95
CA ASP A 9 0.30 26.15 -1.04
C ASP A 9 -0.91 25.46 -0.40
N LYS A 10 -2.02 26.17 -0.18
CA LYS A 10 -3.23 25.57 0.43
C LYS A 10 -3.87 24.57 -0.50
N GLN A 11 -3.96 24.89 -1.79
CA GLN A 11 -4.48 23.99 -2.82
C GLN A 11 -3.59 22.75 -2.97
N PHE A 12 -2.27 22.93 -2.84
CA PHE A 12 -1.32 21.81 -2.89
C PHE A 12 -1.49 20.88 -1.68
N GLN A 13 -1.52 21.42 -0.46
CA GLN A 13 -1.74 20.65 0.76
C GLN A 13 -3.09 19.93 0.75
N ALA A 14 -4.15 20.60 0.27
CA ALA A 14 -5.46 19.98 0.10
C ALA A 14 -5.42 18.81 -0.90
N ALA A 15 -4.70 18.96 -2.02
CA ALA A 15 -4.56 17.89 -3.00
C ALA A 15 -3.83 16.67 -2.43
N LEU A 16 -2.81 16.88 -1.59
CA LEU A 16 -2.11 15.81 -0.88
C LEU A 16 -3.01 15.10 0.14
N ALA A 17 -3.78 15.86 0.91
CA ALA A 17 -4.69 15.30 1.92
C ALA A 17 -5.87 14.54 1.28
N GLU A 18 -6.49 15.10 0.24
CA GLU A 18 -7.61 14.47 -0.49
C GLU A 18 -7.20 13.20 -1.24
N ALA A 19 -5.92 13.06 -1.60
CA ALA A 19 -5.42 11.86 -2.26
C ALA A 19 -5.43 10.63 -1.34
N GLY A 20 -5.41 10.84 -0.01
CA GLY A 20 -5.33 9.76 0.97
C GLY A 20 -4.13 8.86 0.72
N THR A 21 -4.39 7.59 0.45
CA THR A 21 -3.36 6.58 0.18
C THR A 21 -2.91 6.49 -1.28
N LYS A 22 -3.54 7.24 -2.19
CA LYS A 22 -3.16 7.22 -3.61
C LYS A 22 -1.83 7.95 -3.80
N PRO A 23 -0.89 7.40 -4.59
CA PRO A 23 0.30 8.12 -4.98
C PRO A 23 -0.07 9.42 -5.72
N VAL A 24 0.53 10.53 -5.31
CA VAL A 24 0.37 11.83 -5.95
C VAL A 24 1.63 12.13 -6.74
N VAL A 25 1.51 12.21 -8.06
CA VAL A 25 2.58 12.62 -8.97
C VAL A 25 2.47 14.13 -9.17
N VAL A 26 3.52 14.86 -8.80
CA VAL A 26 3.56 16.32 -8.83
C VAL A 26 4.58 16.78 -9.87
N ASP A 27 4.13 17.59 -10.83
CA ASP A 27 4.96 18.29 -11.81
C ASP A 27 5.19 19.74 -11.35
N PHE A 28 6.42 20.03 -10.92
CA PHE A 28 6.89 21.37 -10.59
C PHE A 28 7.38 22.07 -11.84
N TYR A 29 6.65 23.11 -12.25
CA TYR A 29 6.87 23.83 -13.50
C TYR A 29 6.91 25.34 -13.31
N ALA A 30 7.32 26.04 -14.37
CA ALA A 30 7.20 27.50 -14.49
C ALA A 30 6.69 27.86 -15.91
N GLU A 31 5.97 28.97 -16.07
CA GLU A 31 5.35 29.35 -17.36
C GLU A 31 6.38 29.67 -18.46
N TRP A 32 7.54 30.18 -18.07
CA TRP A 32 8.66 30.51 -18.97
C TRP A 32 9.54 29.29 -19.31
N CYS A 33 9.33 28.15 -18.67
CA CYS A 33 10.13 26.94 -18.87
C CYS A 33 9.74 26.24 -20.19
N GLY A 34 10.61 26.36 -21.20
CA GLY A 34 10.45 25.67 -22.50
C GLY A 34 10.32 24.15 -22.39
N PRO A 35 11.23 23.44 -21.67
CA PRO A 35 11.13 21.99 -21.48
C PRO A 35 9.84 21.52 -20.80
N CYS A 36 9.28 22.34 -19.90
CA CYS A 36 8.02 22.04 -19.23
C CYS A 36 6.84 21.98 -20.22
N LYS A 37 6.85 22.82 -21.26
CA LYS A 37 5.83 22.82 -22.32
C LYS A 37 5.88 21.55 -23.18
N VAL A 38 7.06 20.95 -23.34
CA VAL A 38 7.25 19.72 -24.11
C VAL A 38 6.69 18.50 -23.36
N VAL A 39 6.88 18.45 -22.04
CA VAL A 39 6.46 17.30 -21.23
C VAL A 39 5.00 17.38 -20.75
N ALA A 40 4.41 18.58 -20.70
CA ALA A 40 3.02 18.79 -20.28
C ALA A 40 1.98 17.87 -20.97
N PRO A 41 1.94 17.72 -22.31
CA PRO A 41 0.96 16.83 -22.95
C PRO A 41 1.17 15.36 -22.56
N VAL A 42 2.43 14.93 -22.39
CA VAL A 42 2.73 13.56 -21.94
C VAL A 42 2.26 13.34 -20.51
N PHE A 43 2.45 14.33 -19.63
CA PHE A 43 1.97 14.25 -18.25
C PHE A 43 0.43 14.16 -18.18
N GLU A 44 -0.27 14.91 -19.04
CA GLU A 44 -1.73 14.81 -19.18
C GLU A 44 -2.16 13.42 -19.70
N ASP A 45 -1.49 12.87 -20.71
CA ASP A 45 -1.77 11.52 -21.22
C ASP A 45 -1.58 10.45 -20.12
N LEU A 46 -0.51 10.56 -19.33
CA LEU A 46 -0.23 9.66 -18.21
C LEU A 46 -1.30 9.76 -17.11
N SER A 47 -1.82 10.96 -16.85
CA SER A 47 -2.93 11.16 -15.89
C SER A 47 -4.25 10.50 -16.31
N ASN A 48 -4.43 10.32 -17.62
CA ASN A 48 -5.56 9.61 -18.19
C ASN A 48 -5.34 8.09 -18.20
N LYS A 49 -4.08 7.66 -18.33
CA LYS A 49 -3.67 6.24 -18.30
C LYS A 49 -3.68 5.64 -16.88
N TYR A 50 -3.20 6.38 -15.87
CA TYR A 50 -2.99 5.88 -14.51
C TYR A 50 -4.02 6.45 -13.51
N LEU A 51 -5.25 5.95 -13.57
CA LEU A 51 -6.38 6.44 -12.76
C LEU A 51 -6.28 6.12 -11.25
N THR A 52 -5.37 5.24 -10.86
CA THR A 52 -5.08 4.89 -9.47
C THR A 52 -4.16 5.90 -8.77
N MET A 53 -3.62 6.87 -9.52
CA MET A 53 -2.73 7.92 -9.01
C MET A 53 -3.39 9.28 -9.22
N VAL A 54 -2.97 10.26 -8.41
CA VAL A 54 -3.41 11.65 -8.52
C VAL A 54 -2.31 12.44 -9.21
N PHE A 55 -2.65 13.23 -10.22
CA PHE A 55 -1.68 14.04 -10.96
C PHE A 55 -1.92 15.52 -10.66
N VAL A 56 -0.85 16.20 -10.23
CA VAL A 56 -0.89 17.59 -9.79
C VAL A 56 0.20 18.37 -10.50
N LYS A 57 -0.10 19.61 -10.90
CA LYS A 57 0.86 20.59 -11.40
C LYS A 57 0.98 21.73 -10.41
N VAL A 58 2.21 22.12 -10.11
CA VAL A 58 2.51 23.19 -9.17
C VAL A 58 3.39 24.22 -9.84
N ASP A 59 2.93 25.46 -9.85
CA ASP A 59 3.70 26.59 -10.33
C ASP A 59 4.66 27.07 -9.21
N VAL A 60 5.97 26.89 -9.44
CA VAL A 60 6.99 27.23 -8.44
C VAL A 60 7.08 28.73 -8.14
N GLU A 61 6.55 29.58 -9.02
CA GLU A 61 6.53 31.04 -8.82
C GLU A 61 5.34 31.49 -7.96
N LYS A 62 4.30 30.66 -7.82
CA LYS A 62 3.08 30.98 -7.07
C LYS A 62 2.96 30.23 -5.74
N CYS A 63 3.67 29.11 -5.58
CA CYS A 63 3.70 28.31 -4.36
C CYS A 63 5.05 28.48 -3.63
N GLU A 64 5.14 29.43 -2.70
CA GLU A 64 6.40 29.73 -1.99
C GLU A 64 6.82 28.60 -1.03
N GLY A 65 5.88 27.92 -0.37
CA GLY A 65 6.17 26.79 0.52
C GLY A 65 6.80 25.59 -0.19
N VAL A 66 6.54 25.46 -1.49
CA VAL A 66 7.11 24.43 -2.36
C VAL A 66 8.59 24.69 -2.68
N SER A 67 9.04 25.96 -2.68
CA SER A 67 10.46 26.29 -2.85
C SER A 67 11.33 25.72 -1.72
N ALA A 68 10.74 25.47 -0.55
CA ALA A 68 11.40 24.78 0.56
C ALA A 68 11.54 23.26 0.35
N SER A 69 10.86 22.67 -0.64
CA SER A 69 10.89 21.23 -0.95
C SER A 69 12.09 20.79 -1.80
N GLY A 70 13.10 21.65 -2.00
CA GLY A 70 14.35 21.28 -2.68
C GLY A 70 14.28 21.20 -4.20
N VAL A 71 13.26 21.81 -4.82
CA VAL A 71 13.15 21.95 -6.28
C VAL A 71 14.16 22.99 -6.77
N SER A 72 15.20 22.54 -7.46
CA SER A 72 16.28 23.41 -7.95
C SER A 72 16.34 23.53 -9.48
N ALA A 73 15.43 22.86 -10.19
CA ALA A 73 15.35 22.84 -11.65
C ALA A 73 13.92 22.50 -12.10
N MET A 74 13.52 22.95 -13.29
CA MET A 74 12.20 22.65 -13.85
C MET A 74 12.34 22.04 -15.26
N PRO A 75 11.50 21.06 -15.64
CA PRO A 75 10.50 20.42 -14.79
C PRO A 75 11.15 19.48 -13.76
N THR A 76 10.58 19.43 -12.56
CA THR A 76 10.90 18.40 -11.56
C THR A 76 9.62 17.67 -11.22
N PHE A 77 9.67 16.36 -11.33
CA PHE A 77 8.57 15.47 -10.95
C PHE A 77 8.88 14.87 -9.60
N MET A 78 7.94 14.94 -8.67
CA MET A 78 8.04 14.28 -7.37
C MET A 78 6.83 13.40 -7.12
N ILE A 79 7.01 12.33 -6.34
CA ILE A 79 5.92 11.47 -5.89
C ILE A 79 5.73 11.64 -4.39
N PHE A 80 4.47 11.81 -3.98
CA PHE A 80 4.05 11.91 -2.60
C PHE A 80 3.10 10.75 -2.29
N ILE A 81 3.25 10.16 -1.11
CA ILE A 81 2.36 9.10 -0.60
C ILE A 81 1.97 9.45 0.82
N ASN A 82 0.69 9.35 1.14
CA ASN A 82 0.13 9.76 2.43
C ASN A 82 0.53 11.20 2.81
N GLY A 83 0.61 12.09 1.81
CA GLY A 83 1.02 13.48 1.98
C GLY A 83 2.51 13.71 2.30
N LEU A 84 3.34 12.67 2.31
CA LEU A 84 4.77 12.76 2.62
C LEU A 84 5.64 12.65 1.36
N PHE A 85 6.70 13.44 1.30
CA PHE A 85 7.72 13.43 0.26
C PHE A 85 9.00 12.75 0.73
N ARG A 86 9.62 11.89 -0.09
CA ARG A 86 10.90 11.23 0.25
C ARG A 86 11.99 11.57 -0.76
N GLU A 87 12.98 12.31 -0.26
CA GLU A 87 13.93 13.15 -1.01
C GLU A 87 14.88 12.42 -1.99
N LYS A 88 15.01 11.09 -1.94
CA LYS A 88 16.09 10.36 -2.66
C LYS A 88 15.69 9.38 -3.77
N MET A 89 14.42 8.96 -3.89
CA MET A 89 13.99 8.02 -4.94
C MET A 89 12.77 8.47 -5.75
N ASP A 90 12.12 9.56 -5.31
CA ASP A 90 10.81 9.96 -5.83
C ASP A 90 10.90 11.18 -6.73
N THR A 91 12.12 11.64 -7.03
CA THR A 91 12.36 12.84 -7.81
C THR A 91 12.99 12.52 -9.15
N PHE A 92 12.35 12.96 -10.23
CA PHE A 92 12.92 12.96 -11.57
C PHE A 92 13.02 14.41 -12.08
N ARG A 93 14.16 14.78 -12.65
CA ARG A 93 14.41 16.14 -13.13
C ARG A 93 14.64 16.15 -14.64
N GLY A 94 14.03 17.10 -15.33
CA GLY A 94 14.17 17.30 -16.76
C GLY A 94 13.03 16.71 -17.59
N ALA A 95 13.03 17.01 -18.89
CA ALA A 95 11.93 16.70 -19.81
C ALA A 95 12.13 15.38 -20.58
N ASN A 96 12.54 14.30 -19.89
CA ASN A 96 12.64 12.97 -20.50
C ASN A 96 11.34 12.19 -20.26
N THR A 97 10.54 12.04 -21.31
CA THR A 97 9.23 11.39 -21.27
C THR A 97 9.31 9.90 -20.93
N THR A 98 10.31 9.18 -21.44
CA THR A 98 10.53 7.76 -21.15
C THR A 98 10.88 7.53 -19.68
N ALA A 99 11.75 8.38 -19.13
CA ALA A 99 12.13 8.30 -17.72
C ALA A 99 10.95 8.65 -16.80
N LEU A 100 10.15 9.65 -17.17
CA LEU A 100 8.93 10.02 -16.47
C LEU A 100 7.90 8.88 -16.47
N GLU A 101 7.64 8.25 -17.61
CA GLU A 101 6.74 7.10 -17.69
C GLU A 101 7.27 5.92 -16.87
N SER A 102 8.58 5.68 -16.87
CA SER A 102 9.20 4.61 -16.07
C SER A 102 9.04 4.86 -14.57
N LEU A 103 9.18 6.13 -14.11
CA LEU A 103 8.93 6.52 -12.73
C LEU A 103 7.46 6.28 -12.37
N ILE A 104 6.53 6.76 -13.19
CA ILE A 104 5.10 6.59 -12.94
C ILE A 104 4.72 5.12 -12.95
N GLN A 105 5.24 4.31 -13.88
CA GLN A 105 4.98 2.88 -13.95
C GLN A 105 5.50 2.13 -12.72
N LYS A 106 6.69 2.48 -12.21
CA LYS A 106 7.24 1.95 -10.95
C LYS A 106 6.25 2.14 -9.80
N TRP A 107 5.66 3.33 -9.70
CA TRP A 107 4.76 3.68 -8.60
C TRP A 107 3.30 3.28 -8.84
N ALA A 108 2.87 3.16 -10.10
CA ALA A 108 1.59 2.58 -10.48
C ALA A 108 1.53 1.07 -10.22
N GLY A 109 2.68 0.38 -10.35
CA GLY A 109 2.84 -1.06 -10.15
C GLY A 109 2.76 -1.52 -8.69
N ILE A 110 2.82 -0.61 -7.72
CA ILE A 110 2.65 -0.92 -6.28
C ILE A 110 1.23 -1.45 -5.98
N HIS A 111 0.31 -1.42 -6.95
CA HIS A 111 -1.01 -2.06 -6.88
C HIS A 111 -1.19 -3.31 -7.75
N SER A 112 -0.17 -3.79 -8.47
CA SER A 112 -0.26 -5.02 -9.26
C SER A 112 0.97 -5.90 -9.09
N SER A 113 0.81 -6.96 -8.28
CA SER A 113 1.75 -8.08 -8.12
C SER A 113 3.18 -7.68 -7.81
N ASP A 114 3.43 -7.37 -6.52
CA ASP A 114 4.78 -7.22 -5.95
C ASP A 114 5.62 -8.51 -6.06
N VAL A 115 5.08 -9.60 -6.65
CA VAL A 115 5.75 -10.89 -6.89
C VAL A 115 5.36 -11.47 -8.26
N PRO A 116 6.31 -11.80 -9.15
CA PRO A 116 6.02 -12.41 -10.46
C PRO A 116 5.21 -13.70 -10.34
N GLY A 117 4.09 -13.80 -11.07
CA GLY A 117 3.24 -15.00 -11.12
C GLY A 117 2.23 -15.15 -9.96
N GLN A 118 2.12 -14.16 -9.08
CA GLN A 118 1.17 -14.16 -7.96
C GLN A 118 0.19 -12.99 -8.10
N SER A 119 -1.08 -13.20 -7.73
CA SER A 119 -2.09 -12.14 -7.68
C SER A 119 -2.33 -11.68 -6.24
N ASP A 120 -2.67 -10.41 -6.06
CA ASP A 120 -3.15 -9.91 -4.77
C ASP A 120 -4.53 -10.54 -4.47
N ILE A 121 -4.57 -11.41 -3.46
CA ILE A 121 -5.79 -12.11 -3.02
C ILE A 121 -6.41 -11.47 -1.78
N THR A 122 -5.92 -10.31 -1.33
CA THR A 122 -6.48 -9.55 -0.20
C THR A 122 -7.96 -9.19 -0.46
N SER A 123 -8.34 -9.00 -1.72
CA SER A 123 -9.73 -8.78 -2.14
C SER A 123 -10.66 -9.99 -1.96
N LEU A 124 -10.11 -11.20 -1.82
CA LEU A 124 -10.87 -12.44 -1.60
C LEU A 124 -11.12 -12.70 -0.10
N ILE A 125 -10.70 -11.81 0.79
CA ILE A 125 -10.97 -11.92 2.22
C ILE A 125 -12.45 -11.58 2.48
N ASP A 126 -13.13 -12.43 3.26
CA ASP A 126 -14.49 -12.17 3.71
C ASP A 126 -14.48 -11.16 4.86
N LYS A 127 -14.61 -9.88 4.49
CA LYS A 127 -14.63 -8.74 5.43
C LYS A 127 -15.75 -8.83 6.47
N LYS A 128 -16.78 -9.64 6.28
CA LYS A 128 -17.88 -9.77 7.26
C LYS A 128 -17.55 -10.74 8.39
N GLN A 129 -16.62 -11.66 8.14
CA GLN A 129 -16.27 -12.74 9.07
C GLN A 129 -14.85 -12.60 9.62
N MET A 130 -14.13 -11.55 9.24
CA MET A 130 -12.83 -11.25 9.82
C MET A 130 -12.97 -10.85 11.29
N GLU A 131 -11.99 -11.23 12.09
CA GLU A 131 -11.96 -10.95 13.52
C GLU A 131 -10.55 -10.52 13.92
N CYS A 132 -10.47 -9.62 14.89
CA CYS A 132 -9.21 -9.22 15.51
C CYS A 132 -9.36 -9.32 17.03
N LEU A 133 -8.42 -9.98 17.70
CA LEU A 133 -8.35 -10.01 19.16
C LEU A 133 -7.22 -9.11 19.63
N ASN A 134 -7.48 -8.36 20.71
CA ASN A 134 -6.63 -7.30 21.25
C ASN A 134 -6.39 -6.13 20.28
N GLY A 135 -7.29 -5.90 19.32
CA GLY A 135 -7.23 -4.72 18.45
C GLY A 135 -7.87 -3.50 19.11
N ASP A 136 -7.26 -2.32 18.94
CA ASP A 136 -7.77 -1.04 19.43
C ASP A 136 -9.04 -0.62 18.66
N ASP A 137 -10.10 -0.31 19.41
CA ASP A 137 -11.41 0.13 18.90
C ASP A 137 -11.34 1.39 18.04
N ALA A 138 -10.34 2.26 18.27
CA ALA A 138 -10.10 3.45 17.46
C ALA A 138 -9.59 3.11 16.05
N THR A 139 -9.03 1.91 15.89
CA THR A 139 -8.38 1.43 14.66
C THR A 139 -8.94 0.07 14.21
N PRO A 140 -10.20 0.02 13.75
CA PRO A 140 -10.85 -1.24 13.41
C PRO A 140 -10.17 -1.97 12.25
N LEU A 141 -10.23 -3.30 12.28
CA LEU A 141 -9.65 -4.19 11.26
C LEU A 141 -10.18 -3.92 9.84
N ALA A 142 -11.42 -3.43 9.71
CA ALA A 142 -12.05 -3.17 8.42
C ALA A 142 -11.34 -2.07 7.62
N GLY A 143 -11.10 -0.92 8.26
CA GLY A 143 -10.38 0.16 7.59
C GLY A 143 -8.90 -0.18 7.38
N PHE A 144 -8.31 -1.04 8.21
CA PHE A 144 -6.93 -1.50 8.04
C PHE A 144 -6.71 -2.24 6.71
N LEU A 145 -7.60 -3.18 6.35
CA LEU A 145 -7.49 -3.89 5.07
C LEU A 145 -7.71 -2.98 3.85
N GLU A 146 -8.49 -1.90 4.03
CA GLU A 146 -8.73 -0.89 3.00
C GLU A 146 -7.61 0.16 2.93
N GLY A 147 -6.72 0.18 3.92
CA GLY A 147 -5.65 1.15 4.08
C GLY A 147 -6.14 2.52 4.58
N GLU A 148 -7.31 2.58 5.21
CA GLU A 148 -7.86 3.81 5.81
C GLU A 148 -7.20 4.13 7.16
N ASN A 149 -6.83 3.10 7.93
CA ASN A 149 -6.16 3.24 9.22
C ASN A 149 -5.05 2.20 9.40
N VAL A 150 -4.15 2.45 10.36
CA VAL A 150 -3.24 1.43 10.88
C VAL A 150 -4.02 0.47 11.77
N LEU A 151 -3.59 -0.78 11.89
CA LEU A 151 -4.08 -1.70 12.91
C LEU A 151 -3.15 -1.64 14.11
N ARG A 152 -3.70 -1.46 15.30
CA ARG A 152 -2.96 -1.29 16.54
C ARG A 152 -3.48 -2.25 17.61
N SER A 153 -2.59 -2.76 18.46
CA SER A 153 -2.98 -3.52 19.64
C SER A 153 -3.36 -2.61 20.82
N ASP A 154 -4.31 -3.05 21.64
CA ASP A 154 -4.89 -2.24 22.73
C ASP A 154 -4.09 -2.37 24.04
N CYS A 155 -3.96 -3.60 24.57
CA CYS A 155 -3.48 -3.80 25.93
C CYS A 155 -1.98 -4.14 26.03
N ASP A 156 -1.46 -4.89 25.06
CA ASP A 156 -0.08 -5.38 25.00
C ASP A 156 0.35 -5.56 23.53
N GLU A 157 1.58 -6.01 23.28
CA GLU A 157 2.13 -6.19 21.93
C GLU A 157 1.50 -7.36 21.15
N GLN A 158 0.74 -8.23 21.80
CA GLN A 158 0.18 -9.42 21.17
C GLN A 158 -1.09 -9.09 20.40
N LEU A 159 -1.23 -9.65 19.20
CA LEU A 159 -2.39 -9.40 18.36
C LEU A 159 -2.75 -10.66 17.57
N ILE A 160 -4.03 -10.99 17.51
CA ILE A 160 -4.53 -12.08 16.64
C ILE A 160 -5.41 -11.48 15.56
N ILE A 161 -5.13 -11.84 14.31
CA ILE A 161 -5.89 -11.43 13.13
C ILE A 161 -6.40 -12.68 12.42
N SER A 162 -7.71 -12.83 12.32
CA SER A 162 -8.39 -13.94 11.65
C SER A 162 -8.98 -13.47 10.32
N LEU A 163 -8.46 -14.01 9.22
CA LEU A 163 -8.80 -13.62 7.84
C LEU A 163 -9.38 -14.83 7.09
N PRO A 164 -10.71 -15.02 7.11
CA PRO A 164 -11.38 -16.00 6.27
C PRO A 164 -11.41 -15.53 4.81
N PHE A 165 -11.35 -16.48 3.87
CA PHE A 165 -11.49 -16.20 2.43
C PHE A 165 -12.89 -16.60 1.94
N ILE A 166 -13.45 -15.81 1.02
CA ILE A 166 -14.75 -16.08 0.38
C ILE A 166 -14.75 -17.38 -0.42
N GLN A 167 -13.56 -17.81 -0.86
CA GLN A 167 -13.34 -19.05 -1.58
C GLN A 167 -11.96 -19.63 -1.23
N PRO A 168 -11.75 -20.94 -1.41
CA PRO A 168 -10.44 -21.54 -1.19
C PRO A 168 -9.36 -20.94 -2.10
N VAL A 169 -8.21 -20.62 -1.51
CA VAL A 169 -7.06 -20.02 -2.19
C VAL A 169 -5.78 -20.79 -1.92
N LYS A 170 -4.78 -20.55 -2.78
CA LYS A 170 -3.39 -20.92 -2.54
C LYS A 170 -2.61 -19.69 -2.11
N VAL A 171 -2.11 -19.68 -0.89
CA VAL A 171 -1.31 -18.55 -0.40
C VAL A 171 0.15 -18.81 -0.69
N HIS A 172 0.82 -17.86 -1.33
CA HIS A 172 2.21 -17.97 -1.73
C HIS A 172 3.11 -17.08 -0.88
N SER A 173 2.73 -15.83 -0.68
CA SER A 173 3.54 -14.87 0.07
C SER A 173 2.67 -13.85 0.81
N ILE A 174 3.26 -13.27 1.85
CA ILE A 174 2.67 -12.19 2.62
C ILE A 174 3.65 -11.03 2.62
N ILE A 175 3.13 -9.83 2.45
CA ILE A 175 3.89 -8.59 2.53
C ILE A 175 3.24 -7.71 3.59
N PRO A 176 3.86 -7.54 4.77
CA PRO A 176 3.50 -6.44 5.64
C PRO A 176 4.07 -5.14 5.07
N SER A 177 3.31 -4.05 5.19
CA SER A 177 3.85 -2.69 5.14
C SER A 177 4.00 -2.21 6.57
N ILE A 178 5.21 -1.72 6.87
CA ILE A 178 5.55 -1.14 8.17
C ILE A 178 5.94 0.32 7.94
N SER A 179 5.41 1.21 8.77
CA SER A 179 5.79 2.61 8.75
C SER A 179 7.24 2.77 9.21
N PRO A 180 8.07 3.53 8.48
CA PRO A 180 9.47 3.76 8.86
C PRO A 180 9.62 4.59 10.15
N TYR A 181 8.55 5.24 10.62
CA TYR A 181 8.55 6.02 11.87
C TYR A 181 8.15 5.18 13.09
N CYS A 182 7.58 3.99 12.90
CA CYS A 182 7.03 3.15 13.96
C CYS A 182 7.72 1.78 14.03
N PHE A 183 8.97 1.66 13.58
CA PHE A 183 9.65 0.36 13.51
C PHE A 183 9.67 -0.38 14.84
N GLY A 184 9.88 0.32 15.96
CA GLY A 184 9.88 -0.32 17.27
C GLY A 184 8.58 -1.02 17.65
N PHE A 185 7.45 -0.54 17.12
CA PHE A 185 6.12 -1.09 17.31
C PHE A 185 5.74 -2.10 16.22
N SER A 186 6.62 -2.37 15.25
CA SER A 186 6.33 -3.28 14.15
C SER A 186 6.44 -4.75 14.57
N PRO A 187 5.61 -5.65 14.03
CA PRO A 187 5.63 -7.07 14.38
C PRO A 187 6.96 -7.70 13.97
N LYS A 188 7.56 -8.48 14.87
CA LYS A 188 8.81 -9.20 14.64
C LYS A 188 8.53 -10.69 14.41
N SER A 189 8.03 -11.39 15.42
CA SER A 189 7.67 -12.81 15.31
C SER A 189 6.17 -12.98 15.05
N VAL A 190 5.83 -13.61 13.92
CA VAL A 190 4.43 -13.89 13.55
C VAL A 190 4.22 -15.36 13.25
N ARG A 191 3.32 -15.98 14.00
CA ARG A 191 2.93 -17.39 13.86
C ARG A 191 1.69 -17.49 12.98
N ILE A 192 1.78 -18.30 11.93
CA ILE A 192 0.71 -18.49 10.95
C ILE A 192 0.01 -19.81 11.19
N PHE A 193 -1.32 -19.73 11.27
CA PHE A 193 -2.22 -20.87 11.31
C PHE A 193 -3.15 -20.81 10.10
N SER A 194 -3.59 -21.97 9.61
CA SER A 194 -4.51 -22.05 8.48
C SER A 194 -5.55 -23.11 8.71
N ASN A 195 -6.76 -22.88 8.19
CA ASN A 195 -7.89 -23.81 8.22
C ASN A 195 -8.31 -24.22 9.64
N LEU A 196 -8.19 -23.31 10.60
CA LEU A 196 -8.72 -23.55 11.94
C LEU A 196 -10.25 -23.35 11.94
N PRO A 197 -11.01 -24.16 12.71
CA PRO A 197 -12.47 -24.10 12.71
C PRO A 197 -13.03 -22.88 13.45
N LYS A 198 -12.21 -22.24 14.30
CA LYS A 198 -12.57 -21.07 15.10
C LYS A 198 -11.37 -20.12 15.16
N THR A 199 -11.63 -18.86 15.46
CA THR A 199 -10.57 -17.90 15.79
C THR A 199 -9.80 -18.39 17.01
N LEU A 200 -8.48 -18.32 16.89
CA LEU A 200 -7.51 -18.70 17.89
C LEU A 200 -7.53 -17.71 19.05
N ASP A 201 -7.41 -18.21 20.27
CA ASP A 201 -7.15 -17.41 21.47
C ASP A 201 -5.65 -17.40 21.79
N PHE A 202 -5.20 -16.52 22.69
CA PHE A 202 -3.77 -16.38 23.02
C PHE A 202 -3.17 -17.65 23.64
N ASP A 203 -3.96 -18.40 24.42
CA ASP A 203 -3.55 -19.69 24.99
C ASP A 203 -3.36 -20.76 23.89
N GLY A 204 -4.31 -20.85 22.96
CA GLY A 204 -4.23 -21.70 21.79
C GLY A 204 -3.07 -21.31 20.89
N ALA A 205 -2.84 -20.01 20.70
CA ALA A 205 -1.76 -19.50 19.86
C ALA A 205 -0.37 -19.86 20.39
N SER A 206 -0.23 -19.86 21.71
CA SER A 206 1.01 -20.24 22.39
C SER A 206 1.25 -21.74 22.32
N SER A 207 0.20 -22.54 22.51
CA SER A 207 0.29 -24.00 22.66
C SER A 207 0.26 -24.79 21.34
N LEU A 208 -0.50 -24.35 20.35
CA LEU A 208 -0.64 -25.04 19.06
C LEU A 208 0.59 -24.83 18.18
N GLU A 209 0.98 -25.87 17.44
CA GLU A 209 2.07 -25.76 16.47
C GLU A 209 1.62 -24.91 15.27
N ALA A 210 2.34 -23.83 15.01
CA ALA A 210 2.10 -22.99 13.85
C ALA A 210 2.45 -23.73 12.55
N VAL A 211 1.67 -23.49 11.49
CA VAL A 211 1.95 -24.05 10.15
C VAL A 211 3.30 -23.55 9.64
N GLN A 212 3.57 -22.26 9.91
CA GLN A 212 4.84 -21.59 9.66
C GLN A 212 4.99 -20.41 10.64
N VAL A 213 6.23 -20.14 11.03
CA VAL A 213 6.61 -18.93 11.77
C VAL A 213 7.37 -18.02 10.81
N LEU A 214 7.01 -16.74 10.81
CA LEU A 214 7.68 -15.68 10.08
C LEU A 214 8.42 -14.79 11.07
N GLU A 215 9.64 -14.40 10.69
CA GLU A 215 10.43 -13.40 11.39
C GLU A 215 10.61 -12.23 10.42
N PHE A 216 9.97 -11.11 10.74
CA PHE A 216 10.17 -9.88 10.00
C PHE A 216 11.49 -9.24 10.42
N THR A 217 12.13 -8.54 9.49
CA THR A 217 13.40 -7.87 9.75
C THR A 217 13.30 -6.38 9.48
N GLU A 218 14.36 -5.63 9.79
CA GLU A 218 14.47 -4.21 9.45
C GLU A 218 14.24 -3.92 7.97
N LYS A 219 14.36 -4.92 7.09
CA LYS A 219 14.09 -4.77 5.65
C LYS A 219 12.60 -4.57 5.34
N ALA A 220 11.70 -5.06 6.19
CA ALA A 220 10.25 -4.83 6.07
C ALA A 220 9.85 -3.36 6.32
N GLN A 221 10.75 -2.52 6.85
CA GLN A 221 10.56 -1.07 7.00
C GLN A 221 10.54 -0.33 5.65
N THR A 222 11.09 -0.95 4.60
CA THR A 222 11.31 -0.27 3.32
C THR A 222 10.10 -0.47 2.42
N VAL A 223 9.25 0.55 2.34
CA VAL A 223 8.18 0.67 1.31
C VAL A 223 8.75 0.47 -0.12
N LEU A 224 10.06 0.66 -0.31
CA LEU A 224 10.80 0.56 -1.57
C LEU A 224 11.21 -0.87 -1.98
N GLU A 225 11.40 -1.77 -1.01
CA GLU A 225 11.72 -3.20 -1.20
C GLU A 225 10.92 -3.98 -0.16
N PRO A 226 9.62 -4.24 -0.41
CA PRO A 226 8.80 -4.97 0.53
C PRO A 226 9.46 -6.31 0.85
N GLU A 227 9.63 -6.62 2.13
CA GLU A 227 10.15 -7.92 2.54
C GLU A 227 9.08 -8.97 2.26
N VAL A 228 9.19 -9.60 1.07
CA VAL A 228 8.27 -10.65 0.65
C VAL A 228 8.56 -11.90 1.49
N GLN A 229 7.71 -12.14 2.49
CA GLN A 229 7.78 -13.37 3.24
C GLN A 229 7.14 -14.50 2.44
N GLN A 230 7.99 -15.33 1.86
CA GLN A 230 7.57 -16.52 1.13
C GLN A 230 7.04 -17.57 2.10
N LEU A 231 5.79 -17.96 1.91
CA LEU A 231 5.21 -19.07 2.65
C LEU A 231 5.66 -20.39 2.01
N LYS A 232 5.70 -21.44 2.83
CA LYS A 232 5.90 -22.82 2.37
C LYS A 232 4.67 -23.26 1.61
N TYR A 233 4.56 -22.86 0.33
CA TYR A 233 3.40 -23.07 -0.54
C TYR A 233 2.81 -24.48 -0.45
N VAL A 234 3.64 -25.52 -0.31
CA VAL A 234 3.20 -26.92 -0.09
C VAL A 234 2.21 -27.11 1.07
N LYS A 235 2.28 -26.27 2.11
CA LYS A 235 1.38 -26.26 3.26
C LYS A 235 0.13 -25.38 3.06
N PHE A 236 0.18 -24.46 2.09
CA PHE A 236 -0.86 -23.45 1.84
C PHE A 236 -1.54 -23.66 0.47
N GLN A 237 -1.78 -24.92 0.08
CA GLN A 237 -2.44 -25.27 -1.20
C GLN A 237 -3.95 -25.09 -1.20
N ASN A 238 -4.60 -25.18 -0.04
CA ASN A 238 -6.04 -25.13 0.08
C ASN A 238 -6.39 -24.43 1.39
N VAL A 239 -6.38 -23.11 1.35
CA VAL A 239 -6.56 -22.24 2.50
C VAL A 239 -7.97 -21.63 2.42
N THR A 240 -8.79 -21.89 3.45
CA THR A 240 -10.11 -21.28 3.62
C THR A 240 -10.09 -20.14 4.63
N ASN A 241 -9.18 -20.19 5.60
CA ASN A 241 -8.86 -19.08 6.48
C ASN A 241 -7.38 -19.10 6.84
N ILE A 242 -6.85 -17.91 7.11
CA ILE A 242 -5.52 -17.73 7.67
C ILE A 242 -5.64 -16.92 8.96
N GLN A 243 -4.94 -17.34 10.00
CA GLN A 243 -4.90 -16.63 11.27
C GLN A 243 -3.45 -16.30 11.60
N LEU A 244 -3.20 -15.03 11.89
CA LEU A 244 -1.90 -14.49 12.21
C LEU A 244 -1.89 -14.17 13.69
N PHE A 245 -0.96 -14.79 14.42
CA PHE A 245 -0.67 -14.43 15.79
C PHE A 245 0.66 -13.68 15.83
N ILE A 246 0.60 -12.40 16.19
CA ILE A 246 1.77 -11.57 16.44
C ILE A 246 2.17 -11.80 17.89
N GLU A 247 3.36 -12.35 18.09
CA GLU A 247 3.86 -12.72 19.43
C GLU A 247 4.65 -11.59 20.08
N ASN A 248 5.39 -10.82 19.29
CA ASN A 248 6.19 -9.69 19.76
C ASN A 248 6.50 -8.70 18.63
N ASN A 249 6.99 -7.52 19.03
CA ASN A 249 7.47 -6.46 18.14
C ASN A 249 9.00 -6.31 18.22
N HIS A 250 9.56 -5.44 17.38
CA HIS A 250 11.00 -5.31 17.19
C HIS A 250 11.75 -4.68 18.37
N ASP A 251 11.19 -3.64 19.02
CA ASP A 251 11.86 -2.93 20.12
C ASP A 251 11.32 -3.30 21.51
N GLY A 252 10.41 -4.28 21.61
CA GLY A 252 9.77 -4.66 22.87
C GLY A 252 8.87 -3.54 23.42
N GLY A 253 8.25 -2.77 22.54
CA GLY A 253 7.27 -1.74 22.94
C GLY A 253 5.99 -2.38 23.46
N ASP A 254 5.20 -1.62 24.21
CA ASP A 254 3.97 -2.12 24.84
C ASP A 254 2.83 -2.40 23.84
N VAL A 255 2.97 -1.97 22.59
CA VAL A 255 1.94 -2.13 21.54
C VAL A 255 2.56 -2.51 20.22
N THR A 256 1.79 -3.18 19.37
CA THR A 256 2.14 -3.48 17.99
C THR A 256 1.27 -2.66 17.04
N GLU A 257 1.90 -2.06 16.03
CA GLU A 257 1.24 -1.33 14.95
C GLU A 257 1.59 -1.95 13.59
N ILE A 258 0.58 -2.10 12.73
CA ILE A 258 0.68 -2.63 11.37
C ILE A 258 0.00 -1.64 10.43
N GLU A 259 0.69 -1.18 9.40
CA GLU A 259 0.13 -0.18 8.47
C GLU A 259 -0.68 -0.83 7.35
N LYS A 260 -0.17 -1.93 6.78
CA LYS A 260 -0.87 -2.67 5.74
C LYS A 260 -0.46 -4.14 5.75
N LEU A 261 -1.37 -5.00 5.33
CA LEU A 261 -1.09 -6.40 5.09
C LEU A 261 -1.62 -6.76 3.70
N LYS A 262 -0.72 -7.19 2.81
CA LYS A 262 -1.10 -7.76 1.52
C LYS A 262 -0.81 -9.25 1.51
N ILE A 263 -1.77 -10.02 1.00
CA ILE A 263 -1.65 -11.47 0.83
C ILE A 263 -1.65 -11.79 -0.66
N PHE A 264 -0.63 -12.52 -1.11
CA PHE A 264 -0.48 -12.91 -2.50
C PHE A 264 -0.68 -14.40 -2.69
N GLY A 265 -1.35 -14.73 -3.78
CA GLY A 265 -1.74 -16.09 -4.04
C GLY A 265 -2.47 -16.29 -5.35
N THR A 266 -3.13 -17.44 -5.47
CA THR A 266 -4.03 -17.75 -6.58
C THR A 266 -5.29 -18.44 -6.07
N PRO A 267 -6.47 -18.15 -6.63
CA PRO A 267 -7.69 -18.88 -6.30
C PRO A 267 -7.62 -20.34 -6.79
N LEU A 268 -8.20 -21.28 -6.02
CA LEU A 268 -8.21 -22.71 -6.39
C LEU A 268 -9.14 -23.01 -7.58
N SER A 269 -10.28 -22.34 -7.63
CA SER A 269 -11.20 -22.35 -8.76
C SER A 269 -11.10 -21.01 -9.48
N GLY A 270 -10.89 -21.05 -10.79
CA GLY A 270 -10.87 -19.85 -11.62
C GLY A 270 -12.23 -19.17 -11.55
N VAL A 271 -12.31 -18.06 -10.82
CA VAL A 271 -13.43 -17.13 -10.99
C VAL A 271 -13.23 -16.48 -12.34
N ASN A 272 -14.24 -16.56 -13.20
CA ASN A 272 -14.23 -16.01 -14.54
C ASN A 272 -13.98 -14.49 -14.42
N MET A 273 -12.81 -14.01 -14.85
CA MET A 273 -12.38 -12.61 -14.70
C MET A 273 -13.21 -11.61 -15.53
N ASN A 274 -14.28 -12.05 -16.19
CA ASN A 274 -15.21 -11.20 -16.94
C ASN A 274 -16.17 -10.36 -16.07
N GLU A 275 -16.13 -10.47 -14.73
CA GLU A 275 -17.03 -9.70 -13.84
C GLU A 275 -16.37 -8.51 -13.11
N PHE A 276 -15.10 -8.18 -13.36
CA PHE A 276 -14.59 -6.86 -12.98
C PHE A 276 -15.03 -5.81 -14.01
N ARG A 277 -16.08 -5.06 -13.66
CA ARG A 277 -16.65 -3.98 -14.47
C ARG A 277 -15.56 -2.99 -14.88
N ARG A 278 -15.46 -2.72 -16.19
CA ARG A 278 -14.93 -1.44 -16.69
C ARG A 278 -15.75 -0.33 -16.05
N CYS A 279 -15.10 0.52 -15.27
CA CYS A 279 -15.74 1.73 -14.74
C CYS A 279 -15.83 2.74 -15.90
N GLY A 280 -17.03 2.83 -16.51
CA GLY A 280 -17.48 4.05 -17.20
C GLY A 280 -17.46 4.07 -18.72
N ASP A 281 -18.05 3.09 -19.42
CA ASP A 281 -18.66 3.37 -20.72
C ASP A 281 -19.97 4.15 -20.48
N TYR A 282 -19.89 5.47 -20.30
CA TYR A 282 -21.07 6.32 -20.42
C TYR A 282 -21.27 6.68 -21.90
N LEU A 283 -21.88 5.74 -22.62
CA LEU A 283 -22.75 6.05 -23.76
C LEU A 283 -24.00 6.73 -23.19
N TRP A 284 -24.26 8.01 -23.52
CA TRP A 284 -25.61 8.47 -23.87
C TRP A 284 -25.51 9.64 -24.87
N TRP A 285 -26.27 9.44 -25.95
CA TRP A 285 -26.77 10.28 -27.04
C TRP A 285 -27.18 11.70 -26.66
#